data_AF-A0A2E3GLB6-F1
#
_entry.id   AF-A0A2E3GLB6-F1
#
_cell.length_a   1.000
_cell.length_b   1.000
_cell.length_c   1.000
_cell.angle_alpha   90.00
_cell.angle_beta   90.00
_cell.angle_gamma   90.00
#
_symmetry.space_group_name_H-M   'P 1'
#
loop_
_entity.id
_entity.type
_entity.pdbx_description
1 polymer ?
#
loop_
_entity_poly.entity_id
_entity_poly.type
_entity_poly.pdbx_seq_one_letter_code
_entity_poly.pdbx_strand_id
1 'polypeptide(L)'
;MAQEDGEEAGIHYIMFKMDEELMSDISISVNDRNFLNGYSESPVFPMSLIDSVKEYLEYVTEEVIGVPTECVYKVNRRGKEVTSLGMNGELEGMPVDLLKAARNRHSDLDYFVRIDVNITGRGGKWTINPKDVRFKLKPTITLKITQFDSEGKVMFSEKLKVKEFGRLRTREVTSRDGRVTVRKSEILYPEDVYEMLLVVGGQYIEAYKR
;
A
#
# COMPACT_ATOMS: atom_id res chain seq x y z
N MET A 1 -11.62 35.32 21.42
CA MET A 1 -11.86 34.99 20.00
C MET A 1 -12.10 33.49 19.98
N ALA A 2 -13.33 33.09 19.66
CA ALA A 2 -13.66 31.68 19.52
C ALA A 2 -12.89 31.15 18.31
N GLN A 3 -12.18 30.05 18.51
CA GLN A 3 -11.65 29.23 17.42
C GLN A 3 -12.90 28.73 16.67
N GLU A 4 -13.03 29.07 15.39
CA GLU A 4 -14.01 28.39 14.56
C GLU A 4 -13.56 26.93 14.53
N ASP A 5 -14.30 26.05 15.20
CA ASP A 5 -14.10 24.60 15.12
C ASP A 5 -14.32 24.22 13.66
N GLY A 6 -13.21 24.07 12.92
CA GLY A 6 -13.24 23.60 11.54
C GLY A 6 -13.59 22.13 11.51
N GLU A 7 -14.27 21.69 10.45
CA GLU A 7 -14.60 20.27 10.30
C GLU A 7 -13.31 19.43 10.20
N GLU A 8 -13.27 18.27 10.85
CA GLU A 8 -12.12 17.36 10.86
C GLU A 8 -12.48 15.93 10.40
N ALA A 9 -11.51 15.23 9.80
CA ALA A 9 -11.69 13.87 9.30
C ALA A 9 -10.64 12.89 9.84
N GLY A 10 -11.10 11.68 10.18
CA GLY A 10 -10.21 10.58 10.60
C GLY A 10 -10.17 9.45 9.58
N ILE A 11 -8.98 9.12 9.07
CA ILE A 11 -8.76 7.87 8.31
C ILE A 11 -8.73 6.72 9.30
N HIS A 12 -9.85 6.02 9.42
CA HIS A 12 -10.01 4.94 10.40
C HIS A 12 -9.57 3.57 9.88
N TYR A 13 -9.43 3.44 8.55
CA TYR A 13 -9.11 2.16 7.92
C TYR A 13 -8.36 2.35 6.60
N ILE A 14 -7.19 1.72 6.48
CA ILE A 14 -6.45 1.62 5.23
C ILE A 14 -6.25 0.13 4.91
N MET A 15 -6.93 -0.35 3.87
CA MET A 15 -6.58 -1.62 3.23
C MET A 15 -5.47 -1.34 2.24
N PHE A 16 -4.26 -1.86 2.45
CA PHE A 16 -3.21 -1.78 1.44
C PHE A 16 -2.81 -3.17 1.02
N LYS A 17 -3.30 -3.65 -0.12
CA LYS A 17 -3.08 -5.03 -0.57
C LYS A 17 -2.24 -5.10 -1.85
N MET A 18 -1.28 -6.00 -1.87
CA MET A 18 -0.44 -6.30 -3.04
C MET A 18 -0.55 -7.79 -3.40
N ASP A 19 -0.59 -8.10 -4.69
CA ASP A 19 -0.55 -9.50 -5.14
C ASP A 19 0.80 -10.14 -4.77
N GLU A 20 0.77 -11.36 -4.21
CA GLU A 20 1.96 -12.06 -3.72
C GLU A 20 3.03 -12.29 -4.81
N GLU A 21 2.61 -12.46 -6.06
CA GLU A 21 3.51 -12.59 -7.21
C GLU A 21 4.36 -11.34 -7.47
N LEU A 22 3.95 -10.17 -6.97
CA LEU A 22 4.72 -8.93 -7.08
C LEU A 22 5.76 -8.79 -5.95
N MET A 23 5.65 -9.58 -4.89
CA MET A 23 6.50 -9.47 -3.70
C MET A 23 7.37 -10.70 -3.47
N SER A 24 7.07 -11.83 -4.11
CA SER A 24 7.82 -13.07 -3.97
C SER A 24 9.05 -13.07 -4.87
N ASP A 25 10.22 -13.35 -4.28
CA ASP A 25 11.45 -13.56 -5.03
C ASP A 25 11.29 -14.79 -5.94
N ILE A 26 11.48 -14.62 -7.26
CA ILE A 26 11.69 -15.75 -8.16
C ILE A 26 13.15 -16.19 -7.99
N SER A 27 13.40 -17.26 -7.24
CA SER A 27 14.73 -17.86 -7.12
C SER A 27 15.14 -18.48 -8.46
N ILE A 28 16.06 -17.84 -9.19
CA ILE A 28 16.72 -18.46 -10.36
C ILE A 28 17.94 -19.24 -9.86
N SER A 29 17.93 -20.55 -10.09
CA SER A 29 19.07 -21.43 -9.85
C SER A 29 20.12 -21.30 -10.97
N VAL A 30 21.39 -21.19 -10.61
CA VAL A 30 22.50 -21.51 -11.52
C VAL A 30 23.51 -22.42 -10.80
N ASN A 31 23.55 -23.66 -11.26
CA ASN A 31 24.61 -24.67 -11.11
C ASN A 31 25.30 -24.82 -9.75
N ASP A 32 24.56 -25.10 -8.68
CA ASP A 32 25.05 -26.06 -7.70
C ASP A 32 23.92 -26.79 -6.98
N ARG A 33 24.07 -28.11 -6.82
CA ARG A 33 23.01 -29.06 -6.45
C ARG A 33 22.50 -28.98 -5.00
N ASN A 34 22.83 -27.92 -4.24
CA ASN A 34 22.51 -27.85 -2.81
C ASN A 34 21.80 -26.57 -2.33
N PHE A 35 21.27 -25.72 -3.21
CA PHE A 35 20.57 -24.49 -2.80
C PHE A 35 19.05 -24.64 -2.71
N LEU A 36 18.56 -25.77 -2.19
CA LEU A 36 17.15 -25.92 -1.79
C LEU A 36 17.07 -25.56 -0.31
N ASN A 37 16.48 -24.40 0.02
CA ASN A 37 15.80 -24.02 1.27
C ASN A 37 15.85 -22.50 1.56
N GLY A 38 15.69 -21.64 0.55
CA GLY A 38 15.45 -20.22 0.78
C GLY A 38 13.95 -19.98 0.92
N TYR A 39 13.47 -19.76 2.15
CA TYR A 39 12.11 -19.28 2.42
C TYR A 39 11.88 -17.97 1.63
N SER A 40 10.73 -17.84 0.98
CA SER A 40 10.29 -16.58 0.36
C SER A 40 9.95 -15.60 1.47
N GLU A 41 10.93 -14.82 1.92
CA GLU A 41 10.71 -13.70 2.83
C GLU A 41 10.14 -12.54 2.01
N SER A 42 8.86 -12.20 2.26
CA SER A 42 8.27 -10.96 1.74
C SER A 42 9.18 -9.77 2.10
N PRO A 43 9.41 -8.80 1.20
CA PRO A 43 10.25 -7.65 1.47
C PRO A 43 9.72 -6.91 2.70
N VAL A 44 10.56 -6.76 3.72
CA VAL A 44 10.26 -5.94 4.90
C VAL A 44 10.26 -4.47 4.47
N PHE A 45 9.09 -3.82 4.55
CA PHE A 45 8.97 -2.40 4.24
C PHE A 45 9.70 -1.57 5.29
N PRO A 46 10.60 -0.64 4.91
CA PRO A 46 11.24 0.26 5.86
C PRO A 46 10.18 1.12 6.57
N MET A 47 10.30 1.31 7.89
CA MET A 47 9.35 2.12 8.67
C MET A 47 9.19 3.54 8.12
N SER A 48 10.29 4.16 7.67
CA SER A 48 10.26 5.50 7.06
C SER A 48 9.35 5.57 5.82
N LEU A 49 9.23 4.48 5.08
CA LEU A 49 8.35 4.41 3.92
C LEU A 49 6.89 4.21 4.32
N ILE A 50 6.64 3.43 5.38
CA ILE A 50 5.30 3.27 5.95
C ILE A 50 4.76 4.63 6.41
N ASP A 51 5.58 5.43 7.08
CA ASP A 51 5.19 6.78 7.51
C ASP A 51 4.96 7.70 6.30
N SER A 52 5.84 7.65 5.30
CA SER A 52 5.65 8.39 4.04
C SER A 52 4.35 8.02 3.31
N VAL A 53 3.92 6.75 3.38
CA VAL A 53 2.65 6.29 2.79
C VAL A 53 1.46 6.88 3.55
N LYS A 54 1.50 6.92 4.89
CA LYS A 54 0.41 7.50 5.71
C LYS A 54 0.26 8.99 5.45
N GLU A 55 1.36 9.74 5.59
CA GLU A 55 1.40 11.19 5.39
C GLU A 55 0.88 11.55 3.99
N TYR A 56 1.25 10.78 2.98
CA TYR A 56 0.78 11.02 1.62
C TYR A 56 -0.71 10.70 1.44
N LEU A 57 -1.23 9.65 2.09
CA LEU A 57 -2.66 9.32 2.02
C LEU A 57 -3.53 10.32 2.79
N GLU A 58 -3.02 10.86 3.89
CA GLU A 58 -3.61 11.99 4.62
C GLU A 58 -3.69 13.21 3.71
N TYR A 59 -2.56 13.60 3.11
CA TYR A 59 -2.50 14.70 2.14
C TYR A 59 -3.47 14.52 0.96
N VAL A 60 -3.47 13.36 0.30
CA VAL A 60 -4.37 13.08 -0.82
C VAL A 60 -5.83 13.17 -0.39
N THR A 61 -6.14 12.68 0.81
CA THR A 61 -7.51 12.71 1.32
C THR A 61 -7.92 14.15 1.62
N GLU A 62 -7.12 14.90 2.37
CA GLU A 62 -7.35 16.31 2.70
C GLU A 62 -7.62 17.15 1.44
N GLU A 63 -6.79 17.00 0.41
CA GLU A 63 -6.96 17.70 -0.87
C GLU A 63 -8.26 17.31 -1.61
N VAL A 64 -8.74 16.08 -1.45
CA VAL A 64 -9.95 15.58 -2.12
C VAL A 64 -11.22 15.96 -1.37
N ILE A 65 -11.21 15.87 -0.05
CA ILE A 65 -12.39 16.10 0.78
C ILE A 65 -12.50 17.55 1.25
N GLY A 66 -11.40 18.29 1.26
CA GLY A 66 -11.33 19.71 1.63
C GLY A 66 -11.33 19.98 3.14
N VAL A 67 -11.04 18.97 3.96
CA VAL A 67 -10.97 19.09 5.43
C VAL A 67 -9.70 18.46 5.98
N PRO A 68 -9.10 19.03 7.05
CA PRO A 68 -7.96 18.43 7.74
C PRO A 68 -8.19 16.96 8.04
N THR A 69 -7.21 16.12 7.67
CA THR A 69 -7.34 14.67 7.75
C THR A 69 -6.13 14.01 8.39
N GLU A 70 -6.35 13.16 9.39
CA GLU A 70 -5.29 12.35 10.01
C GLU A 70 -5.70 10.88 10.19
N CYS A 71 -4.72 9.97 10.25
CA CYS A 71 -4.97 8.58 10.59
C CYS A 71 -5.37 8.42 12.07
N VAL A 72 -6.50 7.76 12.31
CA VAL A 72 -6.98 7.48 13.67
C VAL A 72 -6.97 5.98 13.97
N TYR A 73 -6.45 5.64 15.15
CA TYR A 73 -6.14 4.25 15.49
C TYR A 73 -7.05 3.68 16.57
N LYS A 74 -7.34 2.39 16.41
CA LYS A 74 -7.85 1.59 17.52
C LYS A 74 -6.75 1.45 18.57
N VAL A 75 -7.11 1.64 19.83
CA VAL A 75 -6.21 1.33 20.96
C VAL A 75 -6.63 0.04 21.67
N ASN A 76 -5.65 -0.71 22.18
CA ASN A 76 -5.89 -1.88 23.01
C ASN A 76 -6.08 -1.50 24.50
N ARG A 77 -6.35 -2.49 25.35
CA ARG A 77 -6.55 -2.27 26.81
C ARG A 77 -5.35 -1.64 27.54
N ARG A 78 -4.16 -1.63 26.91
CA ARG A 78 -2.93 -1.03 27.43
C ARG A 78 -2.66 0.36 26.86
N GLY A 79 -3.61 0.93 26.11
CA GLY A 79 -3.46 2.23 25.46
C GLY A 79 -2.52 2.23 24.25
N LYS A 80 -2.12 1.06 23.73
CA LYS A 80 -1.29 0.99 22.52
C LYS A 80 -2.15 0.89 21.28
N GLU A 81 -1.74 1.58 20.22
CA GLU A 81 -2.34 1.49 18.90
C GLU A 81 -2.30 0.07 18.36
N VAL A 82 -3.37 -0.29 17.65
CA VAL A 82 -3.57 -1.56 16.97
C VAL A 82 -3.59 -1.24 15.48
N THR A 83 -2.59 -1.77 14.78
CA THR A 83 -2.38 -1.57 13.36
C THR A 83 -2.52 -2.87 12.59
N SER A 84 -2.52 -2.80 11.26
CA SER A 84 -2.31 -3.97 10.40
C SER A 84 -1.00 -4.68 10.73
N LEU A 85 -0.97 -6.00 10.51
CA LEU A 85 0.15 -6.90 10.84
C LEU A 85 1.08 -7.20 9.66
N GLY A 86 0.79 -6.66 8.46
CA GLY A 86 1.61 -6.89 7.28
C GLY A 86 1.53 -8.31 6.68
N MET A 87 0.45 -9.04 6.93
CA MET A 87 0.28 -10.42 6.44
C MET A 87 -0.44 -10.47 5.09
N ASN A 88 -0.16 -11.48 4.26
CA ASN A 88 -0.84 -11.74 2.98
C ASN A 88 -0.82 -10.55 2.00
N GLY A 89 0.30 -9.84 1.94
CA GLY A 89 0.49 -8.67 1.08
C GLY A 89 -0.14 -7.38 1.59
N GLU A 90 -0.52 -7.35 2.86
CA GLU A 90 -0.83 -6.11 3.57
C GLU A 90 0.44 -5.34 3.94
N LEU A 91 0.36 -4.00 3.99
CA LEU A 91 1.37 -3.21 4.69
C LEU A 91 1.12 -3.25 6.19
N GLU A 92 2.18 -3.36 6.99
CA GLU A 92 2.14 -3.21 8.44
C GLU A 92 1.94 -1.74 8.84
N GLY A 93 1.37 -1.49 10.03
CA GLY A 93 1.36 -0.15 10.62
C GLY A 93 0.20 0.75 10.19
N MET A 94 -0.77 0.21 9.44
CA MET A 94 -1.94 0.95 8.95
C MET A 94 -3.10 0.94 9.96
N PRO A 95 -3.97 1.96 9.99
CA PRO A 95 -5.19 1.94 10.79
C PRO A 95 -6.14 0.86 10.26
N VAL A 96 -6.76 0.11 11.17
CA VAL A 96 -7.60 -1.06 10.86
C VAL A 96 -8.90 -1.07 11.66
N ASP A 97 -9.40 0.09 12.06
CA ASP A 97 -10.61 0.16 12.87
C ASP A 97 -11.89 0.07 12.04
N LEU A 98 -12.92 -0.53 12.63
CA LEU A 98 -14.24 -0.60 12.01
C LEU A 98 -14.91 0.77 12.15
N LEU A 99 -15.60 1.23 11.10
CA LEU A 99 -16.29 2.53 11.08
C LEU A 99 -17.14 2.79 12.34
N LYS A 100 -17.95 1.80 12.76
CA LYS A 100 -18.78 1.91 13.97
C LYS A 100 -17.95 2.13 15.24
N ALA A 101 -16.81 1.45 15.36
CA ALA A 101 -15.95 1.58 16.52
C ALA A 101 -15.15 2.89 16.50
N ALA A 102 -14.70 3.32 15.33
CA ALA A 102 -14.02 4.59 15.13
C ALA A 102 -14.93 5.76 15.53
N ARG A 103 -16.17 5.78 15.01
CA ARG A 103 -17.19 6.80 15.35
C ARG A 103 -17.50 6.90 16.84
N ASN A 104 -17.54 5.75 17.52
CA ASN A 104 -17.79 5.75 18.96
C ASN A 104 -16.59 6.24 19.78
N ARG A 105 -15.37 6.10 19.25
CA ARG A 105 -14.13 6.47 19.95
C ARG A 105 -13.73 7.92 19.67
N HIS A 106 -13.91 8.36 18.43
CA HIS A 106 -13.53 9.67 17.93
C HIS A 106 -14.80 10.46 17.62
N SER A 107 -15.66 10.66 18.62
CA SER A 107 -16.95 11.36 18.45
C SER A 107 -16.81 12.86 18.19
N ASP A 108 -15.59 13.36 18.32
CA ASP A 108 -15.12 14.71 18.02
C ASP A 108 -14.91 14.95 16.52
N LEU A 109 -14.81 13.90 15.70
CA LEU A 109 -14.62 14.03 14.25
C LEU A 109 -15.96 14.12 13.49
N ASP A 110 -15.99 14.98 12.48
CA ASP A 110 -17.15 15.15 11.60
C ASP A 110 -17.24 14.06 10.53
N TYR A 111 -16.06 13.63 10.05
CA TYR A 111 -15.97 12.65 8.96
C TYR A 111 -15.03 11.49 9.26
N PHE A 112 -15.34 10.36 8.63
CA PHE A 112 -14.57 9.13 8.73
C PHE A 112 -14.21 8.66 7.34
N VAL A 113 -12.95 8.29 7.15
CA VAL A 113 -12.44 7.89 5.84
C VAL A 113 -11.92 6.46 5.87
N ARG A 114 -12.33 5.69 4.85
CA ARG A 114 -11.76 4.40 4.51
C ARG A 114 -11.01 4.52 3.18
N ILE A 115 -9.79 4.01 3.15
CA ILE A 115 -8.95 3.95 1.96
C ILE A 115 -8.72 2.48 1.60
N ASP A 116 -8.91 2.13 0.33
CA ASP A 116 -8.52 0.83 -0.22
C ASP A 116 -7.50 1.03 -1.35
N VAL A 117 -6.25 0.64 -1.11
CA VAL A 117 -5.16 0.57 -2.09
C VAL A 117 -4.96 -0.89 -2.51
N ASN A 118 -4.99 -1.15 -3.81
CA ASN A 118 -4.74 -2.48 -4.35
C ASN A 118 -3.73 -2.42 -5.49
N ILE A 119 -2.63 -3.16 -5.38
CA ILE A 119 -1.62 -3.31 -6.42
C ILE A 119 -1.69 -4.73 -6.97
N THR A 120 -1.97 -4.83 -8.27
CA THR A 120 -2.17 -6.12 -8.93
C THR A 120 -1.18 -6.33 -10.06
N GLY A 121 -0.69 -7.56 -10.19
CA GLY A 121 0.17 -7.98 -11.29
C GLY A 121 -0.70 -8.37 -12.47
N ARG A 122 -0.52 -7.72 -13.62
CA ARG A 122 -1.09 -8.22 -14.88
C ARG A 122 0.03 -8.59 -15.82
N GLY A 123 0.26 -9.88 -16.01
CA GLY A 123 1.29 -10.39 -16.91
C GLY A 123 0.93 -11.75 -17.48
N GLY A 124 1.32 -12.01 -18.72
CA GLY A 124 1.33 -13.36 -19.28
C GLY A 124 2.67 -14.02 -18.99
N LYS A 125 2.66 -15.31 -18.64
CA LYS A 125 3.87 -16.13 -18.57
C LYS A 125 4.46 -16.23 -19.98
N TRP A 126 5.71 -15.81 -20.17
CA TRP A 126 6.43 -16.11 -21.40
C TRP A 126 7.62 -17.02 -21.11
N THR A 127 7.54 -18.22 -21.67
CA THR A 127 8.61 -19.21 -21.59
C THR A 127 9.47 -19.07 -22.83
N ILE A 128 10.72 -18.60 -22.68
CA ILE A 128 11.71 -18.63 -23.77
C ILE A 128 12.41 -20.00 -23.78
N ASN A 129 12.53 -20.64 -22.62
CA ASN A 129 13.03 -22.01 -22.43
C ASN A 129 12.42 -22.62 -21.15
N PRO A 130 12.38 -23.96 -20.99
CA PRO A 130 11.85 -24.60 -19.77
C PRO A 130 12.52 -24.15 -18.46
N LYS A 131 13.73 -23.58 -18.57
CA LYS A 131 14.53 -23.04 -17.46
C LYS A 131 14.48 -21.51 -17.34
N ASP A 132 13.93 -20.81 -18.34
CA ASP A 132 13.85 -19.36 -18.42
C ASP A 132 12.38 -18.94 -18.57
N VAL A 133 11.67 -18.92 -17.44
CA VAL A 133 10.36 -18.30 -17.34
C VAL A 133 10.56 -16.82 -17.05
N ARG A 134 10.11 -15.95 -17.97
CA ARG A 134 10.06 -14.50 -17.74
C ARG A 134 8.61 -14.06 -17.53
N PHE A 135 8.37 -13.24 -16.52
CA PHE A 135 7.05 -12.71 -16.22
C PHE A 135 7.03 -11.22 -16.53
N LYS A 136 6.43 -10.84 -17.66
CA LYS A 136 6.20 -9.41 -17.92
C LYS A 136 5.05 -8.90 -17.04
N LEU A 137 5.32 -8.72 -15.75
CA LEU A 137 4.41 -8.11 -14.80
C LEU A 137 4.23 -6.66 -15.21
N LYS A 138 2.97 -6.26 -15.42
CA LYS A 138 2.55 -4.87 -15.57
C LYS A 138 1.75 -4.51 -14.32
N PRO A 139 2.40 -3.97 -13.28
CA PRO A 139 1.72 -3.56 -12.08
C PRO A 139 0.61 -2.56 -12.39
N THR A 140 -0.49 -2.69 -11.67
CA THR A 140 -1.64 -1.82 -11.78
C THR A 140 -2.08 -1.46 -10.37
N ILE A 141 -2.10 -0.16 -10.06
CA ILE A 141 -2.56 0.35 -8.77
C ILE A 141 -4.00 0.85 -8.88
N THR A 142 -4.78 0.58 -7.85
CA THR A 142 -6.13 1.08 -7.66
C THR A 142 -6.20 1.76 -6.30
N LEU A 143 -6.68 3.01 -6.27
CA LEU A 143 -6.96 3.76 -5.06
C LEU A 143 -8.48 4.01 -4.98
N LYS A 144 -9.09 3.67 -3.85
CA LYS A 144 -10.47 4.02 -3.53
C LYS A 144 -10.50 4.78 -2.21
N ILE A 145 -11.21 5.89 -2.17
CA ILE A 145 -11.47 6.67 -0.95
C ILE A 145 -12.98 6.68 -0.74
N THR A 146 -13.40 6.33 0.48
CA THR A 146 -14.80 6.38 0.91
C THR A 146 -14.90 7.27 2.15
N GLN A 147 -15.65 8.36 2.06
CA GLN A 147 -15.96 9.27 3.16
C GLN A 147 -17.33 8.94 3.71
N PHE A 148 -17.42 8.90 5.03
CA PHE A 148 -18.65 8.77 5.80
C PHE A 148 -18.81 10.00 6.69
N ASP A 149 -20.06 10.40 6.94
CA ASP A 149 -20.36 11.36 8.01
C ASP A 149 -20.31 10.69 9.40
N SER A 150 -20.50 11.49 10.44
CA SER A 150 -20.57 11.07 11.85
C SER A 150 -21.72 10.09 12.13
N GLU A 151 -22.72 9.99 11.26
CA GLU A 151 -23.80 8.98 11.30
C GLU A 151 -23.47 7.69 10.53
N GLY A 152 -22.36 7.67 9.81
CA GLY A 152 -21.87 6.54 9.01
C GLY A 152 -22.50 6.43 7.63
N LYS A 153 -23.18 7.47 7.17
CA LYS A 153 -23.71 7.55 5.81
C LYS A 153 -22.59 7.95 4.86
N VAL A 154 -22.55 7.30 3.70
CA VAL A 154 -21.55 7.57 2.66
C VAL A 154 -21.82 8.93 2.01
N MET A 155 -20.83 9.80 2.06
CA MET A 155 -20.86 11.15 1.47
C MET A 155 -20.06 11.22 0.17
N PHE A 156 -19.02 10.38 0.05
CA PHE A 156 -18.17 10.26 -1.13
C PHE A 156 -17.62 8.83 -1.23
N SER A 157 -17.53 8.29 -2.44
CA SER A 157 -16.99 6.95 -2.68
C SER A 157 -16.51 6.81 -4.12
N GLU A 158 -15.29 7.23 -4.39
CA GLU A 158 -14.73 7.19 -5.74
C GLU A 158 -13.49 6.29 -5.82
N LYS A 159 -13.23 5.78 -7.03
CA LYS A 159 -12.13 4.87 -7.30
C LYS A 159 -11.40 5.26 -8.57
N LEU A 160 -10.07 5.37 -8.47
CA LEU A 160 -9.18 5.58 -9.60
C LEU A 160 -8.26 4.37 -9.79
N LYS A 161 -7.93 4.08 -11.06
CA LYS A 161 -7.07 2.96 -11.43
C LYS A 161 -6.03 3.39 -12.46
N VAL A 162 -4.76 3.28 -12.10
CA VAL A 162 -3.63 3.51 -13.00
C VAL A 162 -3.06 2.16 -13.43
N LYS A 163 -3.06 1.92 -14.75
CA LYS A 163 -2.57 0.68 -15.35
C LYS A 163 -1.17 0.87 -15.90
N GLU A 164 -0.47 -0.26 -16.04
CA GLU A 164 0.81 -0.33 -16.77
C GLU A 164 1.86 0.60 -16.20
N PHE A 165 2.03 0.57 -14.87
CA PHE A 165 3.26 1.10 -14.29
C PHE A 165 4.44 0.41 -14.97
N GLY A 166 5.47 1.20 -15.32
CA GLY A 166 6.53 0.82 -16.26
C GLY A 166 7.27 -0.48 -15.93
N ARG A 167 8.31 -0.81 -16.71
CA ARG A 167 9.09 -2.03 -16.46
C ARG A 167 9.69 -1.99 -15.06
N LEU A 168 9.40 -3.01 -14.24
CA LEU A 168 9.97 -3.19 -12.91
C LEU A 168 11.51 -3.18 -12.98
N ARG A 169 12.14 -2.56 -11.97
CA ARG A 169 13.60 -2.50 -11.87
C ARG A 169 14.15 -3.92 -11.73
N THR A 170 15.25 -4.19 -12.41
CA THR A 170 16.01 -5.43 -12.23
C THR A 170 17.24 -5.11 -11.40
N ARG A 171 17.44 -5.78 -10.26
CA ARG A 171 18.66 -5.66 -9.46
C ARG A 171 19.43 -6.97 -9.49
N GLU A 172 20.74 -6.87 -9.63
CA GLU A 172 21.65 -7.99 -9.41
C GLU A 172 22.10 -7.98 -7.95
N VAL A 173 21.86 -9.06 -7.23
CA VAL A 173 22.31 -9.25 -5.85
C VAL A 173 23.39 -10.33 -5.88
N THR A 174 24.62 -9.92 -5.59
CA THR A 174 25.73 -10.87 -5.44
C THR A 174 25.82 -11.32 -3.98
N SER A 175 25.98 -12.62 -3.76
CA SER A 175 26.23 -13.19 -2.43
C SER A 175 27.48 -12.56 -1.78
N ARG A 176 27.52 -12.52 -0.44
CA ARG A 176 28.66 -11.94 0.31
C ARG A 176 30.02 -12.56 -0.03
N ASP A 177 30.04 -13.79 -0.53
CA ASP A 177 31.25 -14.50 -0.96
C ASP A 177 31.58 -14.33 -2.45
N GLY A 178 30.80 -13.53 -3.20
CA GLY A 178 31.04 -13.21 -4.61
C GLY A 178 30.72 -14.34 -5.58
N ARG A 179 30.23 -15.50 -5.10
CA ARG A 179 30.10 -16.73 -5.90
C ARG A 179 28.76 -16.86 -6.62
N VAL A 180 27.72 -16.17 -6.15
CA VAL A 180 26.37 -16.28 -6.70
C VAL A 180 25.86 -14.89 -7.03
N THR A 181 25.58 -14.64 -8.31
CA THR A 181 24.86 -13.45 -8.75
C THR A 181 23.40 -13.83 -9.00
N VAL A 182 22.51 -13.36 -8.14
CA VAL A 182 21.06 -13.53 -8.29
C VAL A 182 20.52 -12.31 -9.03
N ARG A 183 19.93 -12.53 -10.20
CA ARG A 183 19.18 -11.49 -10.91
C ARG A 183 17.76 -11.44 -10.34
N LYS A 184 17.48 -10.46 -9.47
CA LYS A 184 16.14 -10.13 -9.01
C LYS A 184 15.46 -9.27 -10.08
N SER A 185 14.84 -9.93 -11.04
CA SER A 185 14.00 -9.30 -12.05
C SER A 185 12.53 -9.49 -11.67
N GLU A 186 11.75 -8.41 -11.77
CA GLU A 186 10.27 -8.45 -11.78
C GLU A 186 9.56 -8.51 -10.41
N ILE A 187 10.15 -7.99 -9.33
CA ILE A 187 9.44 -7.70 -8.06
C ILE A 187 9.21 -6.19 -7.87
N LEU A 188 8.19 -5.82 -7.10
CA LEU A 188 8.00 -4.45 -6.60
C LEU A 188 8.88 -4.23 -5.37
N TYR A 189 9.81 -3.28 -5.49
CA TYR A 189 10.50 -2.77 -4.31
C TYR A 189 9.61 -1.78 -3.56
N PRO A 190 9.86 -1.56 -2.26
CA PRO A 190 9.12 -0.58 -1.48
C PRO A 190 9.07 0.80 -2.14
N GLU A 191 10.18 1.26 -2.74
CA GLU A 191 10.23 2.54 -3.44
C GLU A 191 9.32 2.57 -4.69
N ASP A 192 9.24 1.46 -5.43
CA ASP A 192 8.35 1.35 -6.60
C ASP A 192 6.88 1.44 -6.16
N VAL A 193 6.53 0.85 -5.01
CA VAL A 193 5.18 0.93 -4.42
C VAL A 193 4.82 2.37 -4.06
N TYR A 194 5.76 3.12 -3.49
CA TYR A 194 5.54 4.53 -3.18
C TYR A 194 5.45 5.40 -4.43
N GLU A 195 6.31 5.19 -5.43
CA GLU A 195 6.19 5.86 -6.73
C GLU A 195 4.82 5.62 -7.39
N MET A 196 4.31 4.38 -7.30
CA MET A 196 2.96 4.02 -7.75
C MET A 196 1.88 4.80 -7.01
N LEU A 197 2.03 4.93 -5.69
CA LEU A 197 1.10 5.68 -4.85
C LEU A 197 1.09 7.16 -5.21
N LEU A 198 2.28 7.77 -5.42
CA LEU A 198 2.40 9.17 -5.82
C LEU A 198 1.63 9.44 -7.12
N VAL A 199 1.80 8.59 -8.14
CA VAL A 199 1.12 8.76 -9.42
C VAL A 199 -0.40 8.62 -9.31
N VAL A 200 -0.91 7.58 -8.63
CA VAL A 200 -2.36 7.42 -8.49
C VAL A 200 -2.96 8.52 -7.63
N GLY A 201 -2.27 8.95 -6.57
CA GLY A 201 -2.71 10.02 -5.68
C GLY A 201 -2.79 11.36 -6.39
N GLY A 202 -1.77 11.73 -7.17
CA GLY A 202 -1.78 12.97 -7.95
C GLY A 202 -2.94 13.01 -8.96
N GLN A 203 -3.18 11.91 -9.69
CA GLN A 203 -4.33 11.80 -10.59
C GLN A 203 -5.67 11.82 -9.85
N TYR A 204 -5.73 11.28 -8.64
CA TYR A 204 -6.94 11.29 -7.81
C TYR A 204 -7.26 12.72 -7.35
N ILE A 205 -6.26 13.47 -6.90
CA ILE A 205 -6.41 14.90 -6.56
C ILE A 205 -6.88 15.67 -7.79
N GLU A 206 -6.21 15.55 -8.94
CA GLU A 206 -6.62 16.25 -10.17
C GLU A 206 -8.07 15.97 -10.59
N ALA A 207 -8.54 14.74 -10.35
CA ALA A 207 -9.89 14.32 -10.74
C ALA A 207 -10.98 14.76 -9.75
N TYR A 208 -10.67 14.86 -8.46
CA TYR A 208 -11.68 14.94 -7.40
C TYR A 208 -11.45 16.06 -6.37
N LYS A 209 -10.38 16.84 -6.49
CA LYS A 209 -10.11 17.99 -5.62
C LYS A 209 -11.31 18.95 -5.59
N ARG A 210 -11.63 19.41 -4.38
CA ARG A 210 -12.72 20.34 -4.09
C ARG A 210 -12.20 21.71 -3.73
#